data_AF-A0AAJ0B8A8-F1
#
_entry.id   AF-A0AAJ0B8A8-F1
#
_cell.length_a   1.000
_cell.length_b   1.000
_cell.length_c   1.000
_cell.angle_alpha   90.00
_cell.angle_beta   90.00
_cell.angle_gamma   90.00
#
_symmetry.space_group_name_H-M   'P 1'
#
loop_
_entity.id
_entity.type
_entity.pdbx_description
1 polymer ?
#
loop_
_entity_poly.entity_id
_entity_poly.type
_entity_poly.pdbx_seq_one_letter_code
_entity_poly.pdbx_strand_id
1 'polypeptide(L)'
;MKMRIQDLLVFAALLWRDVAAADIYVSSSGSDTNDGSASSSPIKSIAAAQKAVRNQLKRSSTENVTVHLAPGVYLLSEPLRLTDQDSAKSASVKWIGPGALLSGGLEVTGWTAGSQGIYSASVPVGTKSRNLYVNGQAANFARRKVSNRKDFTYTSSGIKWTNAALDWISSTAGISGAEIRFINSFTDRYSPIASAKTRELVMKQNAWYNNNWGYDHVAKPNADFGVWVQNALALLSDGGQFFLDSAAGKVYYKPLAGENMATAKTYLGVLETLVAVGGTYDNPAHDITFQGVSFAHTTWNAVSDIGYVDQQTGGYICENKTYTPSNFESVRPWWCQMPSAIQISAAKNVIFSGGNYTQLGAGGIGIGNDPNAHLSGVGLGASYVSIQDGYFSQIMGNSITAGGIRPDAHHPPDNRMINSRIDISNNIFYNVSTLYSSTVPIFVSYVQYSTVSHNDIDTTPYSGICLGYGWGSNDAGGSSEYVNRGLYKYQPQYSTPTISQNNALDGNLIHRYGYGHTDLGALYTLSKSPSTYVSNNYAFDSSGYGTYTDEGSNSYIISGNVLMSSGIWSAVNGANTGNNTYTNNYYRNGA
;
A
#
# COMPACT_ATOMS: atom_id res chain seq x y z
N MET A 1 -16.79 79.54 -26.55
CA MET A 1 -17.20 78.83 -25.32
C MET A 1 -15.95 78.15 -24.77
N LYS A 2 -15.33 78.73 -23.73
CA LYS A 2 -14.13 78.19 -23.06
C LYS A 2 -14.61 77.23 -21.98
N MET A 3 -14.14 75.98 -21.99
CA MET A 3 -14.16 75.12 -20.80
C MET A 3 -12.75 74.63 -20.55
N ARG A 4 -12.30 74.86 -19.31
CA ARG A 4 -10.93 74.70 -18.83
C ARG A 4 -10.65 73.24 -18.50
N ILE A 5 -9.46 72.79 -18.92
CA ILE A 5 -8.78 71.60 -18.46
C ILE A 5 -8.20 71.94 -17.09
N GLN A 6 -8.76 71.40 -16.02
CA GLN A 6 -8.16 71.22 -14.69
C GLN A 6 -9.27 70.65 -13.80
N ASP A 7 -9.23 69.35 -13.51
CA ASP A 7 -9.55 68.80 -12.19
C ASP A 7 -9.22 67.29 -12.13
N LEU A 8 -8.26 67.01 -11.23
CA LEU A 8 -8.00 65.77 -10.49
C LEU A 8 -7.74 64.46 -11.25
N LEU A 9 -6.47 64.30 -11.64
CA LEU A 9 -5.77 63.01 -11.62
C LEU A 9 -5.71 62.50 -10.17
N VAL A 10 -6.67 61.65 -9.77
CA VAL A 10 -6.50 60.77 -8.60
C VAL A 10 -5.58 59.65 -9.05
N PHE A 11 -4.31 59.75 -8.68
CA PHE A 11 -3.35 58.64 -8.75
C PHE A 11 -3.84 57.53 -7.82
N ALA A 12 -4.58 56.56 -8.36
CA ALA A 12 -4.70 55.25 -7.74
C ALA A 12 -3.34 54.56 -7.90
N ALA A 13 -2.46 54.75 -6.92
CA ALA A 13 -1.34 53.84 -6.71
C ALA A 13 -1.95 52.48 -6.32
N LEU A 14 -2.31 51.67 -7.32
CA LEU A 14 -2.42 50.24 -7.14
C LEU A 14 -1.04 49.76 -6.70
N LEU A 15 -0.88 49.60 -5.38
CA LEU A 15 0.15 48.77 -4.80
C LEU A 15 -0.04 47.37 -5.41
N TRP A 16 0.68 47.09 -6.48
CA TRP A 16 0.99 45.71 -6.84
C TRP A 16 1.81 45.18 -5.67
N ARG A 17 1.13 44.52 -4.73
CA ARG A 17 1.83 43.61 -3.83
C ARG A 17 2.27 42.47 -4.73
N ASP A 18 3.55 42.48 -5.11
CA ASP A 18 4.21 41.27 -5.57
C ASP A 18 3.92 40.20 -4.50
N VAL A 19 3.15 39.19 -4.89
CA VAL A 19 2.91 38.01 -4.05
C VAL A 19 4.23 37.26 -4.04
N ALA A 20 5.13 37.64 -3.12
CA ALA A 20 6.41 36.99 -2.96
C ALA A 20 6.16 35.56 -2.46
N ALA A 21 6.61 34.56 -3.21
CA ALA A 21 6.68 33.20 -2.73
C ALA A 21 7.71 33.13 -1.59
N ALA A 22 7.41 32.39 -0.53
CA ALA A 22 8.35 32.15 0.56
C ALA A 22 9.12 30.86 0.30
N ASP A 23 10.43 30.95 0.18
CA ASP A 23 11.31 29.80 0.01
C ASP A 23 11.89 29.35 1.36
N ILE A 24 11.85 28.05 1.61
CA ILE A 24 12.44 27.39 2.78
C ILE A 24 13.43 26.35 2.28
N TYR A 25 14.71 26.54 2.59
CA TYR A 25 15.79 25.65 2.17
C TYR A 25 16.12 24.63 3.25
N VAL A 26 16.20 23.36 2.87
CA VAL A 26 16.46 22.22 3.75
C VAL A 26 17.61 21.40 3.16
N SER A 27 18.55 20.99 4.01
CA SER A 27 19.66 20.11 3.64
C SER A 27 19.98 19.16 4.79
N SER A 28 20.24 17.88 4.49
CA SER A 28 20.68 16.90 5.49
C SER A 28 21.97 17.30 6.25
N SER A 29 22.77 18.21 5.68
CA SER A 29 23.97 18.80 6.30
C SER A 29 23.74 20.17 6.95
N GLY A 30 22.50 20.67 6.99
CA GLY A 30 22.13 21.95 7.56
C GLY A 30 22.07 21.96 9.10
N SER A 31 21.41 22.98 9.65
CA SER A 31 21.16 23.10 11.09
C SER A 31 19.73 23.56 11.37
N ASP A 32 19.05 22.92 12.33
CA ASP A 32 17.69 23.31 12.76
C ASP A 32 17.64 24.62 13.55
N THR A 33 18.79 25.22 13.85
CA THR A 33 18.89 26.59 14.37
C THR A 33 18.77 27.64 13.28
N ASN A 34 18.89 27.26 12.02
CA ASN A 34 18.76 28.18 10.89
C ASN A 34 17.27 28.45 10.60
N ASP A 35 16.97 29.62 10.04
CA ASP A 35 15.60 29.97 9.64
C ASP A 35 15.21 29.42 8.26
N GLY A 36 16.18 28.88 7.50
CA GLY A 36 15.95 28.30 6.19
C GLY A 36 15.64 29.32 5.09
N SER A 37 15.81 30.62 5.32
CA SER A 37 15.47 31.68 4.37
C SER A 37 16.43 31.78 3.17
N ALA A 38 17.60 31.14 3.26
CA ALA A 38 18.61 31.12 2.21
C ALA A 38 19.28 29.74 2.10
N SER A 39 19.66 29.34 0.88
CA SER A 39 20.35 28.07 0.62
C SER A 39 21.71 27.95 1.29
N SER A 40 22.34 29.07 1.65
CA SER A 40 23.59 29.11 2.44
C SER A 40 23.39 28.84 3.94
N SER A 41 22.14 28.88 4.43
CA SER A 41 21.77 28.61 5.82
C SER A 41 20.52 27.72 5.90
N PRO A 42 20.59 26.46 5.40
CA PRO A 42 19.42 25.60 5.31
C PRO A 42 19.08 24.95 6.66
N ILE A 43 17.79 24.67 6.85
CA ILE A 43 17.28 23.83 7.95
C ILE A 43 17.77 22.38 7.76
N LYS A 44 17.95 21.63 8.85
CA LYS A 44 18.43 20.23 8.76
C LYS A 44 17.31 19.22 8.55
N SER A 45 16.27 19.29 9.38
CA SER A 45 15.26 18.24 9.51
C SER A 45 13.93 18.61 8.84
N ILE A 46 13.20 17.59 8.39
CA ILE A 46 11.85 17.72 7.83
C ILE A 46 10.87 18.27 8.88
N ALA A 47 11.02 17.90 10.15
CA ALA A 47 10.19 18.40 11.24
C ALA A 47 10.38 19.91 11.46
N ALA A 48 11.63 20.39 11.47
CA ALA A 48 11.92 21.82 11.55
C ALA A 48 11.43 22.57 10.30
N ALA A 49 11.55 21.99 9.11
CA ALA A 49 11.02 22.56 7.88
C ALA A 49 9.50 22.72 7.92
N GLN A 50 8.77 21.71 8.43
CA GLN A 50 7.32 21.80 8.63
C GLN A 50 6.97 22.93 9.60
N LYS A 51 7.70 23.06 10.71
CA LYS A 51 7.51 24.17 11.66
C LYS A 51 7.72 25.52 10.99
N ALA A 52 8.72 25.64 10.11
CA ALA A 52 8.95 26.86 9.33
C ALA A 52 7.79 27.15 8.36
N VAL A 53 7.26 26.15 7.66
CA VAL A 53 6.05 26.28 6.83
C VAL A 53 4.88 26.82 7.65
N ARG A 54 4.57 26.18 8.78
CA ARG A 54 3.46 26.61 9.65
C ARG A 54 3.65 28.03 10.18
N ASN A 55 4.87 28.41 10.52
CA ASN A 55 5.18 29.76 10.95
C ASN A 55 4.99 30.78 9.83
N GLN A 56 5.37 30.43 8.59
CA GLN A 56 5.13 31.28 7.42
C GLN A 56 3.63 31.44 7.14
N LEU A 57 2.86 30.35 7.16
CA LEU A 57 1.41 30.38 6.92
C LEU A 57 0.65 31.20 7.97
N LYS A 58 1.15 31.23 9.22
CA LYS A 58 0.62 32.12 10.27
C LYS A 58 0.86 33.60 9.99
N ARG A 59 1.96 33.94 9.29
CA ARG A 59 2.30 35.31 8.91
C ARG A 59 1.54 35.76 7.66
N SER A 60 1.51 34.90 6.64
CA SER A 60 0.80 35.14 5.37
C SER A 60 0.28 33.81 4.82
N SER A 61 -1.04 33.65 4.78
CA SER A 61 -1.69 32.44 4.26
C SER A 61 -2.12 32.59 2.79
N THR A 62 -1.73 33.67 2.12
CA THR A 62 -2.07 34.00 0.73
C THR A 62 -0.86 33.92 -0.21
N GLU A 63 0.32 33.60 0.33
CA GLU A 63 1.57 33.45 -0.42
C GLU A 63 1.89 31.97 -0.62
N ASN A 64 2.46 31.63 -1.77
CA ASN A 64 2.97 30.28 -2.00
C ASN A 64 4.18 30.02 -1.08
N VAL A 65 4.27 28.82 -0.54
CA VAL A 65 5.44 28.37 0.23
C VAL A 65 6.12 27.23 -0.53
N THR A 66 7.40 27.38 -0.83
CA THR A 66 8.20 26.33 -1.47
C THR A 66 9.29 25.86 -0.52
N VAL A 67 9.24 24.59 -0.15
CA VAL A 67 10.30 23.91 0.59
C VAL A 67 11.23 23.23 -0.41
N HIS A 68 12.46 23.73 -0.51
CA HIS A 68 13.52 23.16 -1.35
C HIS A 68 14.34 22.17 -0.53
N LEU A 69 14.20 20.89 -0.83
CA LEU A 69 15.01 19.82 -0.25
C LEU A 69 16.24 19.59 -1.12
N ALA A 70 17.43 19.85 -0.58
CA ALA A 70 18.67 19.49 -1.24
C ALA A 70 18.79 17.95 -1.38
N PRO A 71 19.52 17.43 -2.39
CA PRO A 71 19.75 16.01 -2.52
C PRO A 71 20.36 15.40 -1.26
N GLY A 72 19.88 14.22 -0.86
CA GLY A 72 20.33 13.56 0.37
C GLY A 72 19.27 12.68 1.01
N VAL A 73 19.67 11.97 2.06
CA VAL A 73 18.79 11.11 2.84
C VAL A 73 18.35 11.85 4.10
N TYR A 74 17.03 11.94 4.29
CA TYR A 74 16.38 12.57 5.44
C TYR A 74 15.73 11.47 6.28
N LEU A 75 16.43 11.03 7.32
CA LEU A 75 15.92 10.05 8.27
C LEU A 75 14.83 10.69 9.15
N LEU A 76 13.63 10.13 9.11
CA LEU A 76 12.50 10.59 9.89
C LEU A 76 12.49 9.89 11.26
N SER A 77 12.41 10.66 12.34
CA SER A 77 12.17 10.12 13.69
C SER A 77 10.69 9.84 13.95
N GLU A 78 9.81 10.51 13.21
CA GLU A 78 8.35 10.37 13.27
C GLU A 78 7.74 10.72 11.90
N PRO A 79 6.52 10.24 11.59
CA PRO A 79 5.85 10.58 10.34
C PRO A 79 5.62 12.09 10.18
N LEU A 80 5.82 12.61 8.98
CA LEU A 80 5.43 13.97 8.61
C LEU A 80 3.90 14.07 8.53
N ARG A 81 3.28 14.71 9.52
CA ARG A 81 1.82 14.86 9.62
C ARG A 81 1.37 16.23 9.11
N LEU A 82 0.87 16.29 7.88
CA LEU A 82 0.38 17.51 7.25
C LEU A 82 -1.13 17.65 7.44
N THR A 83 -1.55 18.69 8.14
CA THR A 83 -2.97 18.98 8.42
C THR A 83 -3.43 20.26 7.71
N ASP A 84 -4.62 20.74 8.03
CA ASP A 84 -5.10 22.10 7.69
C ASP A 84 -4.09 23.21 8.05
N GLN A 85 -3.29 23.04 9.11
CA GLN A 85 -2.25 23.99 9.52
C GLN A 85 -1.09 24.09 8.52
N ASP A 86 -0.96 23.11 7.64
CA ASP A 86 0.05 23.04 6.58
C ASP A 86 -0.53 23.43 5.22
N SER A 87 -1.76 23.96 5.20
CA SER A 87 -2.51 24.34 4.00
C SER A 87 -2.59 25.86 3.91
N ALA A 88 -2.31 26.44 2.74
CA ALA A 88 -2.47 27.86 2.51
C ALA A 88 -3.92 28.18 2.11
N LYS A 89 -4.46 29.36 2.47
CA LYS A 89 -5.88 29.70 2.20
C LYS A 89 -6.18 29.95 0.73
N SER A 90 -5.27 30.61 0.02
CA SER A 90 -5.44 31.01 -1.39
C SER A 90 -4.16 30.82 -2.20
N ALA A 91 -3.31 29.90 -1.76
CA ALA A 91 -2.01 29.59 -2.34
C ALA A 91 -1.69 28.10 -2.14
N SER A 92 -0.47 27.68 -2.44
CA SER A 92 -0.04 26.28 -2.32
C SER A 92 1.23 26.13 -1.48
N VAL A 93 1.40 24.94 -0.88
CA VAL A 93 2.63 24.51 -0.22
C VAL A 93 3.27 23.41 -1.06
N LYS A 94 4.50 23.66 -1.54
CA LYS A 94 5.23 22.72 -2.39
C LYS A 94 6.49 22.23 -1.70
N TRP A 95 6.70 20.92 -1.70
CA TRP A 95 7.92 20.26 -1.26
C TRP A 95 8.64 19.75 -2.51
N ILE A 96 9.71 20.43 -2.91
CA ILE A 96 10.46 20.13 -4.13
C ILE A 96 11.80 19.54 -3.73
N GLY A 97 12.11 18.34 -4.21
CA GLY A 97 13.35 17.68 -3.84
C GLY A 97 13.82 16.59 -4.79
N PRO A 98 14.15 16.88 -6.06
CA PRO A 98 14.85 15.94 -6.92
C PRO A 98 16.13 15.41 -6.23
N GLY A 99 16.19 14.10 -6.01
CA GLY A 99 17.31 13.46 -5.31
C GLY A 99 17.25 13.52 -3.77
N ALA A 100 16.19 14.09 -3.20
CA ALA A 100 15.89 13.98 -1.78
C ALA A 100 15.13 12.67 -1.49
N LEU A 101 15.55 11.95 -0.45
CA LEU A 101 14.92 10.71 0.01
C LEU A 101 14.42 10.88 1.45
N LEU A 102 13.12 10.84 1.65
CA LEU A 102 12.51 10.72 2.98
C LEU A 102 12.52 9.25 3.39
N SER A 103 13.19 8.94 4.50
CA SER A 103 13.38 7.57 4.94
C SER A 103 12.83 7.31 6.34
N GLY A 104 12.06 6.24 6.48
CA GLY A 104 11.57 5.74 7.77
C GLY A 104 12.48 4.69 8.39
N GLY A 105 13.71 4.56 7.86
CA GLY A 105 14.67 3.54 8.23
C GLY A 105 15.67 4.02 9.28
N LEU A 106 16.15 3.08 10.08
CA LEU A 106 17.37 3.21 10.85
C LEU A 106 18.54 2.79 9.96
N GLU A 107 19.51 3.67 9.74
CA GLU A 107 20.76 3.29 9.07
C GLU A 107 21.55 2.31 9.93
N VAL A 108 21.91 1.16 9.35
CA VAL A 108 22.66 0.11 10.03
C VAL A 108 24.11 0.13 9.54
N THR A 109 25.03 0.34 10.47
CA THR A 109 26.48 0.39 10.22
C THR A 109 27.24 -0.53 11.17
N GLY A 110 28.56 -0.63 11.03
CA GLY A 110 29.38 -1.43 11.95
C GLY A 110 29.24 -2.94 11.77
N TRP A 111 28.96 -3.41 10.55
CA TRP A 111 28.85 -4.82 10.22
C TRP A 111 30.12 -5.59 10.56
N THR A 112 29.98 -6.64 11.37
CA THR A 112 31.05 -7.56 11.75
C THR A 112 30.79 -8.94 11.16
N ALA A 113 31.80 -9.50 10.49
CA ALA A 113 31.73 -10.85 9.95
C ALA A 113 31.64 -11.89 11.08
N GLY A 114 30.69 -12.81 10.95
CA GLY A 114 30.54 -13.99 11.80
C GLY A 114 30.86 -15.28 11.03
N SER A 115 30.36 -16.41 11.54
CA SER A 115 30.51 -17.72 10.91
C SER A 115 29.60 -17.88 9.68
N GLN A 116 29.96 -18.80 8.77
CA GLN A 116 29.12 -19.22 7.63
C GLN A 116 28.70 -18.09 6.66
N GLY A 117 29.49 -17.01 6.60
CA GLY A 117 29.21 -15.85 5.77
C GLY A 117 28.09 -14.95 6.31
N ILE A 118 27.66 -15.13 7.55
CA ILE A 118 26.67 -14.28 8.21
C ILE A 118 27.38 -13.10 8.85
N TYR A 119 26.91 -11.89 8.55
CA TYR A 119 27.33 -10.65 9.18
C TYR A 119 26.34 -10.24 10.25
N SER A 120 26.79 -9.44 11.20
CA SER A 120 25.90 -8.86 12.21
C SER A 120 26.28 -7.44 12.58
N ALA A 121 25.28 -6.65 12.96
CA ALA A 121 25.44 -5.26 13.37
C ALA A 121 24.51 -4.94 14.55
N SER A 122 24.92 -4.00 15.39
CA SER A 122 24.12 -3.52 16.51
C SER A 122 23.01 -2.58 16.03
N VAL A 123 21.84 -2.71 16.66
CA VAL A 123 20.71 -1.78 16.56
C VAL A 123 20.20 -1.50 17.98
N PRO A 124 19.39 -0.46 18.20
CA PRO A 124 18.81 -0.22 19.52
C PRO A 124 18.07 -1.47 20.05
N VAL A 125 18.26 -1.76 21.34
CA VAL A 125 17.56 -2.89 22.00
C VAL A 125 16.05 -2.64 21.95
N GLY A 126 15.28 -3.67 21.60
CA GLY A 126 13.83 -3.60 21.47
C GLY A 126 13.34 -3.11 20.10
N THR A 127 14.23 -2.77 19.15
CA THR A 127 13.81 -2.43 17.78
C THR A 127 13.02 -3.59 17.17
N LYS A 128 11.85 -3.27 16.60
CA LYS A 128 10.99 -4.20 15.88
C LYS A 128 10.95 -3.81 14.40
N SER A 129 11.08 -4.79 13.53
CA SER A 129 10.94 -4.61 12.10
C SER A 129 10.64 -5.93 11.42
N ARG A 130 9.98 -5.87 10.26
CA ARG A 130 9.86 -6.98 9.32
C ARG A 130 10.69 -6.79 8.06
N ASN A 131 11.40 -5.66 7.93
CA ASN A 131 12.06 -5.29 6.68
C ASN A 131 13.48 -4.75 6.92
N LEU A 132 14.45 -5.43 6.32
CA LEU A 132 15.82 -4.95 6.15
C LEU A 132 16.05 -4.68 4.66
N TYR A 133 16.67 -3.55 4.35
CA TYR A 133 17.02 -3.14 3.00
C TYR A 133 18.54 -3.01 2.89
N VAL A 134 19.14 -3.67 1.91
CA VAL A 134 20.59 -3.70 1.69
C VAL A 134 20.85 -3.35 0.24
N ASN A 135 21.65 -2.30 -0.02
CA ASN A 135 22.00 -1.82 -1.35
C ASN A 135 20.80 -1.61 -2.29
N GLY A 136 19.69 -1.11 -1.73
CA GLY A 136 18.46 -0.87 -2.47
C GLY A 136 17.60 -2.12 -2.70
N GLN A 137 17.91 -3.27 -2.09
CA GLN A 137 17.15 -4.51 -2.20
C GLN A 137 16.54 -4.93 -0.86
N ALA A 138 15.28 -5.37 -0.87
CA ALA A 138 14.60 -5.93 0.29
C ALA A 138 15.13 -7.33 0.60
N ALA A 139 15.60 -7.53 1.83
CA ALA A 139 16.01 -8.83 2.32
C ALA A 139 14.79 -9.66 2.75
N ASN A 140 14.87 -10.97 2.53
CA ASN A 140 13.87 -11.91 3.04
C ASN A 140 14.20 -12.28 4.49
N PHE A 141 13.20 -12.68 5.28
CA PHE A 141 13.52 -13.37 6.53
C PHE A 141 14.38 -14.62 6.29
N ALA A 142 15.23 -14.92 7.26
CA ALA A 142 15.81 -16.24 7.46
C ALA A 142 14.69 -17.28 7.39
N ARG A 143 14.72 -18.15 6.37
CA ARG A 143 13.58 -18.99 6.03
C ARG A 143 13.99 -20.29 5.35
N ARG A 144 13.12 -21.29 5.46
CA ARG A 144 13.24 -22.57 4.75
C ARG A 144 11.88 -23.01 4.21
N LYS A 145 11.86 -23.45 2.94
CA LYS A 145 10.65 -23.95 2.28
C LYS A 145 10.28 -25.32 2.83
N VAL A 146 8.99 -25.53 3.09
CA VAL A 146 8.45 -26.86 3.39
C VAL A 146 8.36 -27.65 2.08
N SER A 147 8.82 -28.90 2.09
CA SER A 147 8.89 -29.75 0.89
C SER A 147 7.52 -30.03 0.27
N ASN A 148 6.53 -30.33 1.11
CA ASN A 148 5.17 -30.62 0.70
C ASN A 148 4.18 -30.19 1.79
N ARG A 149 3.27 -29.25 1.45
CA ARG A 149 2.24 -28.76 2.36
C ARG A 149 1.31 -29.88 2.87
N LYS A 150 1.11 -30.94 2.09
CA LYS A 150 0.21 -32.06 2.42
C LYS A 150 0.74 -32.97 3.53
N ASP A 151 2.00 -32.85 3.90
CA ASP A 151 2.59 -33.59 5.02
C ASP A 151 2.15 -33.05 6.38
N PHE A 152 1.48 -31.88 6.39
CA PHE A 152 0.87 -31.30 7.58
C PHE A 152 -0.57 -31.77 7.79
N THR A 153 -0.87 -32.08 9.05
CA THR A 153 -2.24 -32.15 9.58
C THR A 153 -2.56 -30.84 10.29
N TYR A 154 -3.60 -30.16 9.81
CA TYR A 154 -4.07 -28.90 10.37
C TYR A 154 -5.08 -29.16 11.49
N THR A 155 -4.87 -28.51 12.64
CA THR A 155 -5.74 -28.61 13.82
C THR A 155 -6.26 -27.23 14.22
N SER A 156 -7.20 -27.14 15.16
CA SER A 156 -7.71 -25.86 15.65
C SER A 156 -6.66 -25.02 16.41
N SER A 157 -5.59 -25.63 16.94
CA SER A 157 -4.55 -24.96 17.71
C SER A 157 -3.22 -24.83 16.99
N GLY A 158 -3.00 -25.57 15.90
CA GLY A 158 -1.78 -25.49 15.11
C GLY A 158 -1.61 -26.63 14.11
N ILE A 159 -0.38 -27.10 13.93
CA ILE A 159 0.01 -28.04 12.88
C ILE A 159 0.72 -29.25 13.47
N LYS A 160 0.44 -30.43 12.95
CA LYS A 160 1.14 -31.69 13.25
C LYS A 160 1.68 -32.34 11.98
N TRP A 161 2.66 -33.21 12.11
CA TRP A 161 3.11 -34.04 10.99
C TRP A 161 3.57 -35.42 11.45
N THR A 162 3.61 -36.37 10.52
CA THR A 162 4.17 -37.71 10.76
C THR A 162 5.41 -37.97 9.92
N ASN A 163 5.59 -37.25 8.81
CA ASN A 163 6.74 -37.36 7.93
C ASN A 163 8.00 -36.82 8.62
N ALA A 164 8.97 -37.70 8.89
CA ALA A 164 10.24 -37.35 9.53
C ALA A 164 11.06 -36.30 8.75
N ALA A 165 10.81 -36.14 7.45
CA ALA A 165 11.45 -35.10 6.63
C ALA A 165 11.16 -33.67 7.11
N LEU A 166 10.14 -33.47 7.96
CA LEU A 166 9.80 -32.18 8.56
C LEU A 166 10.28 -32.03 10.01
N ASP A 167 10.99 -33.01 10.59
CA ASP A 167 11.44 -32.96 11.99
C ASP A 167 12.41 -31.79 12.27
N TRP A 168 13.07 -31.28 11.23
CA TRP A 168 13.90 -30.09 11.29
C TRP A 168 13.14 -28.86 11.81
N ILE A 169 11.83 -28.78 11.60
CA ILE A 169 11.00 -27.66 12.04
C ILE A 169 11.02 -27.57 13.57
N SER A 170 10.65 -28.67 14.24
CA SER A 170 10.63 -28.72 15.71
C SER A 170 12.03 -28.69 16.34
N SER A 171 13.07 -29.10 15.61
CA SER A 171 14.46 -29.02 16.09
C SER A 171 15.14 -27.68 15.81
N THR A 172 14.48 -26.75 15.11
CA THR A 172 15.05 -25.42 14.81
C THR A 172 15.11 -24.58 16.07
N ALA A 173 16.31 -24.15 16.46
CA ALA A 173 16.48 -23.25 17.60
C ALA A 173 15.75 -21.92 17.35
N GLY A 174 14.99 -21.44 18.35
CA GLY A 174 14.22 -20.20 18.24
C GLY A 174 12.88 -20.31 17.52
N ILE A 175 12.44 -21.52 17.13
CA ILE A 175 11.18 -21.70 16.39
C ILE A 175 9.93 -21.16 17.13
N SER A 176 9.95 -21.08 18.46
CA SER A 176 8.83 -20.55 19.27
C SER A 176 8.66 -19.02 19.22
N GLY A 177 9.45 -18.31 18.39
CA GLY A 177 9.25 -16.90 18.05
C GLY A 177 9.17 -16.64 16.53
N ALA A 178 9.14 -17.71 15.73
CA ALA A 178 9.09 -17.69 14.28
C ALA A 178 7.63 -17.63 13.76
N GLU A 179 7.46 -17.68 12.45
CA GLU A 179 6.15 -17.73 11.79
C GLU A 179 6.15 -18.70 10.61
N ILE A 180 4.95 -19.07 10.17
CA ILE A 180 4.74 -19.78 8.91
C ILE A 180 3.95 -18.90 7.94
N ARG A 181 4.46 -18.80 6.72
CA ARG A 181 3.80 -18.13 5.59
C ARG A 181 3.22 -19.18 4.62
N PHE A 182 1.97 -18.98 4.21
CA PHE A 182 1.21 -19.84 3.30
C PHE A 182 0.79 -19.02 2.09
N ILE A 183 1.37 -19.31 0.92
CA ILE A 183 1.03 -18.63 -0.33
C ILE A 183 0.01 -19.49 -1.07
N ASN A 184 -1.20 -18.95 -1.26
CA ASN A 184 -2.36 -19.65 -1.80
C ASN A 184 -2.76 -19.07 -3.17
N SER A 185 -3.98 -19.34 -3.65
CA SER A 185 -4.46 -18.85 -4.95
C SER A 185 -4.48 -17.33 -5.01
N PHE A 186 -5.30 -16.68 -4.17
CA PHE A 186 -5.49 -15.23 -4.14
C PHE A 186 -5.20 -14.63 -2.76
N THR A 187 -4.70 -15.45 -1.82
CA THR A 187 -4.30 -15.02 -0.48
C THR A 187 -2.83 -15.36 -0.15
N ASP A 188 -2.23 -14.56 0.72
CA ASP A 188 -0.92 -14.79 1.32
C ASP A 188 -1.04 -14.66 2.84
N ARG A 189 -0.95 -15.78 3.57
CA ARG A 189 -1.36 -15.87 4.97
C ARG A 189 -0.18 -16.10 5.90
N TYR A 190 -0.15 -15.40 7.02
CA TYR A 190 0.96 -15.44 7.98
C TYR A 190 0.44 -15.86 9.35
N SER A 191 1.08 -16.87 9.95
CA SER A 191 0.68 -17.43 11.24
C SER A 191 1.88 -17.52 12.18
N PRO A 192 1.94 -16.66 13.22
CA PRO A 192 2.99 -16.72 14.23
C PRO A 192 2.93 -18.01 15.05
N ILE A 193 4.10 -18.54 15.42
CA ILE A 193 4.24 -19.73 16.25
C ILE A 193 4.22 -19.31 17.72
N ALA A 194 3.50 -20.06 18.57
CA ALA A 194 3.44 -19.85 20.01
C ALA A 194 4.40 -20.79 20.76
N SER A 195 4.44 -22.07 20.37
CA SER A 195 5.37 -23.05 20.92
C SER A 195 5.55 -24.24 19.98
N ALA A 196 6.61 -25.03 20.20
CA ALA A 196 6.88 -26.25 19.46
C ALA A 196 7.04 -27.46 20.39
N LYS A 197 6.60 -28.62 19.92
CA LYS A 197 6.85 -29.95 20.51
C LYS A 197 7.34 -30.88 19.39
N THR A 198 7.69 -32.11 19.75
CA THR A 198 8.03 -33.15 18.77
C THR A 198 6.88 -33.31 17.77
N ARG A 199 7.15 -32.96 16.51
CA ARG A 199 6.19 -33.04 15.40
C ARG A 199 4.88 -32.28 15.57
N GLU A 200 4.90 -31.21 16.35
CA GLU A 200 3.74 -30.36 16.59
C GLU A 200 4.20 -28.90 16.75
N LEU A 201 3.54 -27.99 16.05
CA LEU A 201 3.59 -26.56 16.31
C LEU A 201 2.24 -26.10 16.85
N VAL A 202 2.28 -25.39 17.98
CA VAL A 202 1.13 -24.65 18.50
C VAL A 202 1.26 -23.21 18.00
N MET A 203 0.22 -22.72 17.34
CA MET A 203 0.22 -21.41 16.68
C MET A 203 -0.48 -20.38 17.57
N LYS A 204 -0.11 -19.11 17.42
CA LYS A 204 -0.76 -18.02 18.18
C LYS A 204 -2.23 -17.89 17.79
N GLN A 205 -3.09 -17.84 18.80
CA GLN A 205 -4.51 -17.56 18.65
C GLN A 205 -4.77 -16.06 18.87
N ASN A 206 -5.75 -15.43 18.21
CA ASN A 206 -6.78 -16.03 17.35
C ASN A 206 -6.40 -16.13 15.86
N ALA A 207 -5.21 -15.62 15.51
CA ALA A 207 -4.70 -15.56 14.13
C ALA A 207 -4.78 -16.91 13.40
N TRP A 208 -4.28 -17.97 14.03
CA TRP A 208 -4.28 -19.31 13.44
C TRP A 208 -5.68 -19.83 13.16
N TYR A 209 -6.58 -19.76 14.15
CA TYR A 209 -7.94 -20.25 13.98
C TYR A 209 -8.61 -19.56 12.79
N ASN A 210 -8.52 -18.23 12.71
CA ASN A 210 -9.09 -17.43 11.62
C ASN A 210 -8.42 -17.67 10.26
N ASN A 211 -7.17 -18.16 10.23
CA ASN A 211 -6.47 -18.51 8.99
C ASN A 211 -6.86 -19.88 8.42
N ASN A 212 -7.62 -20.69 9.16
CA ASN A 212 -7.83 -22.10 8.84
C ASN A 212 -9.27 -22.45 8.43
N TRP A 213 -10.05 -21.46 8.00
CA TRP A 213 -11.37 -21.64 7.39
C TRP A 213 -11.68 -20.42 6.49
N GLY A 214 -12.84 -20.44 5.82
CA GLY A 214 -13.22 -19.41 4.86
C GLY A 214 -12.78 -19.80 3.44
N TYR A 215 -12.48 -18.80 2.61
CA TYR A 215 -12.07 -19.01 1.22
C TYR A 215 -10.54 -18.98 1.10
N ASP A 216 -9.99 -19.83 0.23
CA ASP A 216 -8.56 -19.92 -0.06
C ASP A 216 -7.69 -19.88 1.22
N HIS A 217 -7.95 -20.79 2.15
CA HIS A 217 -7.37 -20.76 3.50
C HIS A 217 -6.26 -21.81 3.67
N VAL A 218 -5.55 -21.77 4.81
CA VAL A 218 -4.33 -22.56 5.04
C VAL A 218 -4.50 -24.06 4.75
N ALA A 219 -5.53 -24.70 5.34
CA ALA A 219 -5.78 -26.13 5.17
C ALA A 219 -6.38 -26.54 3.81
N LYS A 220 -7.09 -25.63 3.13
CA LYS A 220 -7.76 -25.90 1.85
C LYS A 220 -7.59 -24.71 0.90
N PRO A 221 -6.37 -24.51 0.36
CA PRO A 221 -6.12 -23.48 -0.63
C PRO A 221 -6.75 -23.88 -1.98
N ASN A 222 -7.09 -22.90 -2.80
CA ASN A 222 -7.55 -23.16 -4.17
C ASN A 222 -6.36 -23.50 -5.11
N ALA A 223 -5.17 -22.99 -4.79
CA ALA A 223 -3.89 -23.33 -5.41
C ALA A 223 -2.76 -23.18 -4.38
N ASP A 224 -1.68 -23.98 -4.49
CA ASP A 224 -0.55 -23.94 -3.55
C ASP A 224 0.71 -23.43 -4.25
N PHE A 225 1.19 -22.26 -3.82
CA PHE A 225 2.42 -21.63 -4.31
C PHE A 225 3.58 -21.78 -3.32
N GLY A 226 3.34 -22.42 -2.17
CA GLY A 226 4.37 -22.82 -1.23
C GLY A 226 4.09 -22.44 0.22
N VAL A 227 4.90 -23.01 1.09
CA VAL A 227 4.90 -22.76 2.53
C VAL A 227 6.32 -22.52 3.00
N TRP A 228 6.51 -21.48 3.80
CA TRP A 228 7.81 -21.09 4.36
C TRP A 228 7.72 -21.04 5.88
N VAL A 229 8.65 -21.71 6.55
CA VAL A 229 8.94 -21.46 7.97
C VAL A 229 10.01 -20.39 8.01
N GLN A 230 9.78 -19.30 8.73
CA GLN A 230 10.64 -18.11 8.67
C GLN A 230 10.77 -17.36 9.99
N ASN A 231 11.74 -16.45 10.03
CA ASN A 231 12.05 -15.60 11.18
C ASN A 231 12.66 -16.35 12.39
N ALA A 232 13.64 -17.23 12.13
CA ALA A 232 14.51 -17.79 13.16
C ALA A 232 15.97 -17.76 12.68
N LEU A 233 16.90 -17.36 13.55
CA LEU A 233 18.32 -17.26 13.20
C LEU A 233 18.89 -18.59 12.67
N ALA A 234 18.45 -19.72 13.23
CA ALA A 234 18.89 -21.05 12.79
C ALA A 234 18.46 -21.42 11.36
N LEU A 235 17.57 -20.64 10.74
CA LEU A 235 17.17 -20.79 9.33
C LEU A 235 17.99 -19.91 8.39
N LEU A 236 18.84 -19.01 8.91
CA LEU A 236 19.61 -18.06 8.13
C LEU A 236 20.68 -18.80 7.32
N SER A 237 20.43 -19.01 6.04
CA SER A 237 21.20 -19.96 5.22
C SER A 237 21.54 -19.44 3.84
N ASP A 238 20.60 -18.81 3.15
CA ASP A 238 20.82 -18.26 1.79
C ASP A 238 21.20 -16.78 1.83
N GLY A 239 21.90 -16.31 0.79
CA GLY A 239 22.18 -14.88 0.60
C GLY A 239 20.90 -14.07 0.46
N GLY A 240 20.92 -12.82 0.92
CA GLY A 240 19.74 -11.95 0.92
C GLY A 240 18.74 -12.24 2.04
N GLN A 241 19.08 -13.12 3.00
CA GLN A 241 18.26 -13.39 4.17
C GLN A 241 18.74 -12.61 5.41
N PHE A 242 17.82 -12.23 6.29
CA PHE A 242 18.13 -11.57 7.55
C PHE A 242 17.34 -12.12 8.75
N PHE A 243 17.85 -11.88 9.95
CA PHE A 243 17.14 -12.12 11.21
C PHE A 243 17.39 -10.94 12.15
N LEU A 244 16.34 -10.43 12.79
CA LEU A 244 16.44 -9.37 13.80
C LEU A 244 16.24 -9.99 15.19
N ASP A 245 17.29 -9.98 15.98
CA ASP A 245 17.22 -10.27 17.42
C ASP A 245 16.90 -8.98 18.16
N SER A 246 15.60 -8.68 18.28
CA SER A 246 15.11 -7.48 18.96
C SER A 246 15.56 -7.41 20.42
N ALA A 247 15.61 -8.55 21.12
CA ALA A 247 15.98 -8.59 22.53
C ALA A 247 17.48 -8.32 22.72
N ALA A 248 18.32 -8.85 21.84
CA ALA A 248 19.76 -8.61 21.87
C ALA A 248 20.18 -7.27 21.22
N GLY A 249 19.27 -6.56 20.55
CA GLY A 249 19.61 -5.33 19.81
C GLY A 249 20.57 -5.60 18.66
N LYS A 250 20.31 -6.67 17.88
CA LYS A 250 21.24 -7.13 16.85
C LYS A 250 20.52 -7.61 15.60
N VAL A 251 20.98 -7.15 14.44
CA VAL A 251 20.55 -7.67 13.14
C VAL A 251 21.63 -8.57 12.56
N TYR A 252 21.20 -9.70 11.99
CA TYR A 252 22.03 -10.67 11.30
C TYR A 252 21.62 -10.69 9.83
N TYR A 253 22.59 -10.73 8.93
CA TYR A 253 22.35 -10.73 7.50
C TYR A 253 23.36 -11.63 6.81
N LYS A 254 22.91 -12.43 5.85
CA LYS A 254 23.79 -13.15 4.94
C LYS A 254 23.82 -12.41 3.60
N PRO A 255 24.96 -11.81 3.20
CA PRO A 255 25.03 -11.03 1.98
C PRO A 255 24.77 -11.86 0.73
N LEU A 256 24.20 -11.24 -0.29
CA LEU A 256 24.19 -11.77 -1.64
C LEU A 256 25.63 -11.89 -2.17
N ALA A 257 25.83 -12.78 -3.14
CA ALA A 257 27.13 -12.92 -3.78
C ALA A 257 27.57 -11.58 -4.40
N GLY A 258 28.78 -11.13 -4.06
CA GLY A 258 29.35 -9.88 -4.54
C GLY A 258 29.05 -8.64 -3.67
N GLU A 259 28.21 -8.75 -2.64
CA GLU A 259 27.96 -7.64 -1.73
C GLU A 259 29.12 -7.42 -0.75
N ASN A 260 29.60 -6.18 -0.68
CA ASN A 260 30.62 -5.75 0.28
C ASN A 260 29.97 -5.05 1.48
N MET A 261 29.92 -5.74 2.62
CA MET A 261 29.31 -5.21 3.84
C MET A 261 30.06 -4.03 4.47
N ALA A 262 31.33 -3.78 4.10
CA ALA A 262 32.06 -2.60 4.55
C ALA A 262 31.54 -1.30 3.92
N THR A 263 30.87 -1.39 2.76
CA THR A 263 30.35 -0.24 2.00
C THR A 263 28.85 -0.33 1.76
N ALA A 264 28.18 -1.36 2.29
CA ALA A 264 26.77 -1.61 2.03
C ALA A 264 25.89 -0.54 2.65
N LYS A 265 25.00 0.07 1.86
CA LYS A 265 23.99 0.99 2.36
C LYS A 265 22.83 0.17 2.91
N THR A 266 22.67 0.16 4.23
CA THR A 266 21.71 -0.69 4.92
C THR A 266 20.73 0.13 5.73
N TYR A 267 19.43 -0.15 5.58
CA TYR A 267 18.38 0.45 6.38
C TYR A 267 17.44 -0.60 6.94
N LEU A 268 17.25 -0.57 8.25
CA LEU A 268 16.21 -1.36 8.93
C LEU A 268 14.96 -0.49 9.04
N GLY A 269 13.82 -0.92 8.46
CA GLY A 269 12.58 -0.14 8.53
C GLY A 269 12.09 -0.02 9.97
N VAL A 270 11.85 1.20 10.47
CA VAL A 270 11.38 1.43 11.85
C VAL A 270 10.09 2.26 11.92
N LEU A 271 9.80 3.09 10.91
CA LEU A 271 8.50 3.73 10.76
C LEU A 271 7.59 2.91 9.83
N GLU A 272 6.29 2.93 10.11
CA GLU A 272 5.28 2.35 9.21
C GLU A 272 4.74 3.38 8.20
N THR A 273 4.73 4.65 8.61
CA THR A 273 4.25 5.79 7.81
C THR A 273 5.34 6.84 7.71
N LEU A 274 5.54 7.40 6.52
CA LEU A 274 6.45 8.52 6.24
C LEU A 274 5.69 9.84 6.22
N VAL A 275 4.55 9.87 5.52
CA VAL A 275 3.74 11.08 5.34
C VAL A 275 2.26 10.74 5.57
N ALA A 276 1.60 11.52 6.41
CA ALA A 276 0.15 11.48 6.57
C ALA A 276 -0.42 12.87 6.27
N VAL A 277 -1.20 12.99 5.21
CA VAL A 277 -1.88 14.21 4.79
C VAL A 277 -3.35 14.09 5.14
N GLY A 278 -3.80 14.85 6.13
CA GLY A 278 -5.21 14.87 6.51
C GLY A 278 -5.53 15.75 7.69
N GLY A 279 -6.67 16.42 7.61
CA GLY A 279 -7.25 17.21 8.70
C GLY A 279 -8.50 16.54 9.27
N THR A 280 -9.53 17.35 9.55
CA THR A 280 -10.89 16.86 9.83
C THR A 280 -11.77 17.08 8.60
N TYR A 281 -12.99 16.53 8.58
CA TYR A 281 -13.92 16.84 7.48
C TYR A 281 -14.38 18.31 7.47
N ASP A 282 -14.28 19.02 8.60
CA ASP A 282 -14.57 20.46 8.68
C ASP A 282 -13.38 21.31 8.21
N ASN A 283 -12.16 20.85 8.49
CA ASN A 283 -10.91 21.52 8.13
C ASN A 283 -9.98 20.49 7.47
N PRO A 284 -10.23 20.13 6.20
CA PRO A 284 -9.38 19.18 5.49
C PRO A 284 -7.99 19.77 5.23
N ALA A 285 -6.97 18.92 5.07
CA ALA A 285 -5.70 19.38 4.53
C ALA A 285 -5.84 19.68 3.03
N HIS A 286 -5.22 20.74 2.52
CA HIS A 286 -5.38 21.10 1.11
C HIS A 286 -4.21 21.86 0.47
N ASP A 287 -4.14 21.80 -0.86
CA ASP A 287 -3.18 22.56 -1.70
C ASP A 287 -1.71 22.24 -1.39
N ILE A 288 -1.41 20.94 -1.22
CA ILE A 288 -0.08 20.42 -0.88
C ILE A 288 0.48 19.63 -2.07
N THR A 289 1.72 19.92 -2.45
CA THR A 289 2.41 19.22 -3.54
C THR A 289 3.75 18.67 -3.08
N PHE A 290 4.08 17.44 -3.45
CA PHE A 290 5.43 16.88 -3.44
C PHE A 290 5.90 16.68 -4.88
N GLN A 291 7.09 17.21 -5.20
CA GLN A 291 7.66 17.14 -6.55
C GLN A 291 9.09 16.60 -6.53
N GLY A 292 9.31 15.46 -7.20
CA GLY A 292 10.62 14.81 -7.34
C GLY A 292 11.17 14.17 -6.06
N VAL A 293 10.42 14.19 -4.96
CA VAL A 293 10.82 13.64 -3.66
C VAL A 293 10.67 12.11 -3.68
N SER A 294 11.69 11.40 -3.19
CA SER A 294 11.66 9.94 -3.06
C SER A 294 11.32 9.51 -1.62
N PHE A 295 10.78 8.30 -1.46
CA PHE A 295 10.28 7.76 -0.21
C PHE A 295 10.72 6.31 -0.04
N ALA A 296 11.32 5.96 1.10
CA ALA A 296 11.78 4.59 1.35
C ALA A 296 11.88 4.15 2.81
N HIS A 297 12.11 2.85 2.97
CA HIS A 297 12.52 2.16 4.19
C HIS A 297 11.48 2.16 5.32
N THR A 298 10.25 1.73 5.03
CA THR A 298 9.23 1.50 6.08
C THR A 298 9.13 0.03 6.49
N THR A 299 8.40 -0.25 7.58
CA THR A 299 8.04 -1.61 8.04
C THR A 299 6.53 -1.69 8.28
N TRP A 300 5.99 -2.87 8.60
CA TRP A 300 4.63 -3.01 9.15
C TRP A 300 4.57 -4.13 10.18
N ASN A 301 4.61 -3.79 11.47
CA ASN A 301 4.85 -4.73 12.55
C ASN A 301 3.61 -5.50 12.99
N ALA A 302 2.39 -5.03 12.67
CA ALA A 302 1.15 -5.66 13.13
C ALA A 302 1.12 -7.18 12.84
N VAL A 303 1.64 -7.60 11.68
CA VAL A 303 1.67 -9.01 11.26
C VAL A 303 2.47 -9.90 12.22
N SER A 304 3.51 -9.38 12.86
CA SER A 304 4.32 -10.15 13.81
C SER A 304 3.56 -10.50 15.10
N ASP A 305 2.57 -9.67 15.46
CA ASP A 305 1.79 -9.82 16.69
C ASP A 305 0.48 -10.58 16.44
N ILE A 306 -0.27 -10.20 15.40
CA ILE A 306 -1.62 -10.72 15.12
C ILE A 306 -1.68 -11.66 13.91
N GLY A 307 -0.55 -11.95 13.26
CA GLY A 307 -0.54 -12.67 11.98
C GLY A 307 -1.14 -11.85 10.85
N TYR A 308 -1.40 -12.50 9.71
CA TYR A 308 -2.09 -11.87 8.59
C TYR A 308 -3.11 -12.86 8.02
N VAL A 309 -4.38 -12.57 8.30
CA VAL A 309 -5.54 -13.37 7.89
C VAL A 309 -6.14 -12.74 6.64
N ASP A 310 -5.37 -12.84 5.56
CA ASP A 310 -5.66 -12.22 4.28
C ASP A 310 -6.99 -12.67 3.69
N GLN A 311 -7.69 -11.76 3.04
CA GLN A 311 -8.99 -12.00 2.41
C GLN A 311 -8.93 -11.68 0.92
N GLN A 312 -8.49 -10.47 0.57
CA GLN A 312 -8.19 -10.07 -0.82
C GLN A 312 -7.47 -8.72 -0.85
N THR A 313 -6.38 -8.61 -1.62
CA THR A 313 -5.76 -7.34 -2.02
C THR A 313 -5.48 -6.37 -0.85
N GLY A 314 -4.97 -6.87 0.28
CA GLY A 314 -4.65 -6.05 1.45
C GLY A 314 -5.80 -5.89 2.46
N GLY A 315 -6.98 -6.45 2.19
CA GLY A 315 -8.05 -6.60 3.18
C GLY A 315 -7.83 -7.84 4.05
N TYR A 316 -7.93 -7.70 5.38
CA TYR A 316 -7.63 -8.79 6.31
C TYR A 316 -8.47 -8.75 7.60
N ILE A 317 -8.59 -9.90 8.26
CA ILE A 317 -9.19 -9.96 9.61
C ILE A 317 -8.14 -9.51 10.63
N CYS A 318 -8.42 -8.40 11.31
CA CYS A 318 -7.51 -7.74 12.25
C CYS A 318 -7.99 -7.74 13.70
N GLU A 319 -9.28 -8.02 13.93
CA GLU A 319 -9.84 -8.02 15.28
C GLU A 319 -9.22 -9.14 16.11
N ASN A 320 -8.90 -8.84 17.37
CA ASN A 320 -8.42 -9.84 18.33
C ASN A 320 -9.58 -10.73 18.82
N LYS A 321 -10.20 -11.47 17.91
CA LYS A 321 -11.39 -12.27 18.13
C LYS A 321 -11.34 -13.54 17.29
N THR A 322 -11.78 -14.65 17.85
CA THR A 322 -12.00 -15.90 17.10
C THR A 322 -13.35 -15.87 16.44
N TYR A 323 -13.37 -16.08 15.13
CA TYR A 323 -14.58 -16.28 14.35
C TYR A 323 -14.67 -17.75 13.96
N THR A 324 -15.89 -18.28 13.87
CA THR A 324 -16.16 -19.66 13.47
C THR A 324 -16.52 -19.71 11.99
N PRO A 325 -16.35 -20.86 11.31
CA PRO A 325 -16.77 -20.99 9.91
C PRO A 325 -18.24 -20.57 9.67
N SER A 326 -19.12 -20.86 10.62
CA SER A 326 -20.54 -20.51 10.59
C SER A 326 -20.84 -19.00 10.71
N ASN A 327 -19.86 -18.18 11.11
CA ASN A 327 -20.04 -16.75 11.27
C ASN A 327 -19.09 -15.92 10.37
N PHE A 328 -18.53 -16.51 9.30
CA PHE A 328 -17.66 -15.79 8.36
C PHE A 328 -18.26 -14.46 7.88
N GLU A 329 -19.54 -14.46 7.51
CA GLU A 329 -20.18 -13.25 7.01
C GLU A 329 -20.31 -12.15 8.07
N SER A 330 -20.18 -12.48 9.36
CA SER A 330 -20.19 -11.48 10.44
C SER A 330 -18.95 -10.62 10.49
N VAL A 331 -17.83 -11.09 9.94
CA VAL A 331 -16.55 -10.36 9.95
C VAL A 331 -16.29 -9.62 8.63
N ARG A 332 -16.92 -10.04 7.52
CA ARG A 332 -16.74 -9.43 6.19
C ARG A 332 -16.90 -7.89 6.17
N PRO A 333 -17.93 -7.28 6.80
CA PRO A 333 -18.09 -5.83 6.79
C PRO A 333 -17.00 -5.09 7.59
N TRP A 334 -16.23 -5.81 8.40
CA TRP A 334 -15.32 -5.23 9.41
C TRP A 334 -13.85 -5.55 9.17
N TRP A 335 -13.50 -6.13 8.02
CA TRP A 335 -12.11 -6.33 7.64
C TRP A 335 -11.32 -5.03 7.71
N CYS A 336 -10.06 -5.11 8.13
CA CYS A 336 -9.14 -3.98 8.10
C CYS A 336 -8.49 -3.88 6.72
N GLN A 337 -8.20 -2.65 6.33
CA GLN A 337 -7.32 -2.35 5.21
C GLN A 337 -5.85 -2.31 5.67
N MET A 338 -4.95 -2.86 4.87
CA MET A 338 -3.49 -2.70 5.03
C MET A 338 -3.10 -1.22 4.97
N PRO A 339 -2.26 -0.71 5.89
CA PRO A 339 -1.82 0.68 5.84
C PRO A 339 -0.77 0.93 4.75
N SER A 340 -0.63 2.21 4.37
CA SER A 340 0.38 2.67 3.41
C SER A 340 1.44 3.58 4.06
N ALA A 341 2.61 3.68 3.44
CA ALA A 341 3.69 4.56 3.88
C ALA A 341 3.34 6.05 3.72
N ILE A 342 2.57 6.37 2.68
CA ILE A 342 1.98 7.69 2.44
C ILE A 342 0.46 7.54 2.55
N GLN A 343 -0.19 8.40 3.32
CA GLN A 343 -1.61 8.30 3.62
C GLN A 343 -2.28 9.65 3.38
N ILE A 344 -3.41 9.67 2.68
CA ILE A 344 -4.12 10.89 2.29
C ILE A 344 -5.61 10.71 2.57
N SER A 345 -6.16 11.36 3.58
CA SER A 345 -7.59 11.31 3.95
C SER A 345 -8.06 12.66 4.49
N ALA A 346 -9.36 12.96 4.39
CA ALA A 346 -9.91 14.28 4.71
C ALA A 346 -9.02 15.41 4.13
N ALA A 347 -8.80 15.33 2.81
CA ALA A 347 -7.84 16.15 2.11
C ALA A 347 -8.29 16.50 0.68
N LYS A 348 -7.83 17.65 0.18
CA LYS A 348 -8.21 18.16 -1.15
C LYS A 348 -7.03 18.77 -1.90
N ASN A 349 -6.92 18.53 -3.21
CA ASN A 349 -5.85 19.11 -4.04
C ASN A 349 -4.45 18.74 -3.52
N VAL A 350 -4.18 17.44 -3.47
CA VAL A 350 -2.90 16.87 -3.02
C VAL A 350 -2.21 16.22 -4.20
N ILE A 351 -0.99 16.64 -4.50
CA ILE A 351 -0.25 16.18 -5.67
C ILE A 351 1.07 15.54 -5.24
N PHE A 352 1.34 14.36 -5.76
CA PHE A 352 2.65 13.73 -5.74
C PHE A 352 3.08 13.51 -7.19
N SER A 353 4.14 14.19 -7.62
CA SER A 353 4.65 14.09 -8.99
C SER A 353 6.14 13.77 -9.00
N GLY A 354 6.54 12.76 -9.78
CA GLY A 354 7.92 12.31 -9.87
C GLY A 354 8.43 11.60 -8.61
N GLY A 355 9.72 11.28 -8.62
CA GLY A 355 10.40 10.63 -7.49
C GLY A 355 10.26 9.11 -7.48
N ASN A 356 10.95 8.49 -6.52
CA ASN A 356 10.97 7.03 -6.36
C ASN A 356 10.23 6.63 -5.08
N TYR A 357 9.32 5.67 -5.19
CA TYR A 357 8.62 5.03 -4.09
C TYR A 357 9.14 3.60 -3.99
N THR A 358 10.02 3.36 -3.03
CA THR A 358 10.74 2.09 -3.02
C THR A 358 10.97 1.56 -1.63
N GLN A 359 11.09 0.24 -1.49
CA GLN A 359 11.48 -0.38 -0.22
C GLN A 359 10.50 0.02 0.91
N LEU A 360 9.19 -0.13 0.66
CA LEU A 360 8.13 0.24 1.59
C LEU A 360 7.47 -1.02 2.17
N GLY A 361 7.50 -1.14 3.50
CA GLY A 361 7.20 -2.36 4.27
C GLY A 361 5.75 -2.86 4.25
N ALA A 362 4.81 -2.06 3.74
CA ALA A 362 3.42 -2.44 3.47
C ALA A 362 2.94 -1.77 2.18
N GLY A 363 1.83 -1.02 2.21
CA GLY A 363 1.36 -0.25 1.07
C GLY A 363 2.25 0.96 0.75
N GLY A 364 2.25 1.40 -0.50
CA GLY A 364 2.97 2.60 -0.94
C GLY A 364 2.22 3.87 -0.59
N ILE A 365 1.15 4.17 -1.36
CA ILE A 365 0.28 5.33 -1.18
C ILE A 365 -1.17 4.90 -0.95
N GLY A 366 -1.78 5.39 0.12
CA GLY A 366 -3.17 5.20 0.46
C GLY A 366 -3.97 6.49 0.28
N ILE A 367 -4.99 6.49 -0.56
CA ILE A 367 -5.81 7.66 -0.89
C ILE A 367 -7.26 7.39 -0.46
N GLY A 368 -7.76 8.14 0.50
CA GLY A 368 -9.11 7.99 1.01
C GLY A 368 -9.33 6.61 1.63
N ASN A 369 -8.34 6.08 2.34
CA ASN A 369 -8.41 4.77 3.00
C ASN A 369 -9.29 4.80 4.25
N ASP A 370 -9.71 3.63 4.74
CA ASP A 370 -10.52 3.53 5.94
C ASP A 370 -9.81 4.13 7.17
N PRO A 371 -10.56 4.56 8.21
CA PRO A 371 -9.99 5.07 9.46
C PRO A 371 -8.89 4.20 10.07
N ASN A 372 -8.96 2.88 9.91
CA ASN A 372 -7.95 1.96 10.46
C ASN A 372 -6.61 1.99 9.71
N ALA A 373 -6.56 2.57 8.51
CA ALA A 373 -5.39 2.63 7.63
C ALA A 373 -4.86 4.06 7.47
N HIS A 374 -5.41 5.03 8.22
CA HIS A 374 -4.90 6.40 8.29
C HIS A 374 -4.43 6.73 9.71
N LEU A 375 -3.24 7.33 9.83
CA LEU A 375 -2.56 7.60 11.11
C LEU A 375 -3.34 8.51 12.06
N SER A 376 -4.19 9.40 11.52
CA SER A 376 -5.05 10.28 12.33
C SER A 376 -6.31 9.58 12.85
N GLY A 377 -6.67 8.41 12.33
CA GLY A 377 -7.98 7.78 12.55
C GLY A 377 -9.13 8.45 11.79
N VAL A 378 -8.88 9.52 11.03
CA VAL A 378 -9.84 10.10 10.08
C VAL A 378 -9.55 9.52 8.71
N GLY A 379 -10.43 8.65 8.21
CA GLY A 379 -10.32 8.01 6.91
C GLY A 379 -11.12 8.73 5.83
N LEU A 380 -11.09 8.19 4.61
CA LEU A 380 -11.93 8.60 3.46
C LEU A 380 -11.83 10.11 3.15
N GLY A 381 -12.77 10.66 2.38
CA GLY A 381 -12.88 12.11 2.11
C GLY A 381 -11.69 12.73 1.38
N ALA A 382 -11.05 11.97 0.49
CA ALA A 382 -9.96 12.47 -0.36
C ALA A 382 -10.51 12.92 -1.72
N SER A 383 -10.17 14.13 -2.16
CA SER A 383 -10.58 14.62 -3.48
C SER A 383 -9.52 15.44 -4.22
N TYR A 384 -9.53 15.39 -5.55
CA TYR A 384 -8.51 16.06 -6.37
C TYR A 384 -7.10 15.63 -5.94
N VAL A 385 -6.86 14.32 -5.91
CA VAL A 385 -5.57 13.76 -5.54
C VAL A 385 -4.91 13.20 -6.79
N SER A 386 -3.68 13.61 -7.07
CA SER A 386 -2.93 13.18 -8.25
C SER A 386 -1.62 12.51 -7.86
N ILE A 387 -1.41 11.28 -8.33
CA ILE A 387 -0.14 10.55 -8.22
C ILE A 387 0.40 10.34 -9.64
N GLN A 388 1.45 11.08 -9.98
CA GLN A 388 1.92 11.23 -11.35
C GLN A 388 3.42 10.98 -11.49
N ASP A 389 3.83 10.44 -12.64
CA ASP A 389 5.25 10.35 -13.04
C ASP A 389 6.17 9.62 -12.03
N GLY A 390 5.60 8.81 -11.14
CA GLY A 390 6.33 8.13 -10.07
C GLY A 390 6.93 6.80 -10.51
N TYR A 391 8.07 6.43 -9.92
CA TYR A 391 8.67 5.10 -10.07
C TYR A 391 8.47 4.27 -8.80
N PHE A 392 7.67 3.21 -8.88
CA PHE A 392 7.35 2.29 -7.79
C PHE A 392 8.14 0.99 -7.94
N SER A 393 8.87 0.60 -6.90
CA SER A 393 9.59 -0.68 -6.90
C SER A 393 9.75 -1.26 -5.50
N GLN A 394 9.67 -2.57 -5.34
CA GLN A 394 9.82 -3.21 -4.03
C GLN A 394 8.92 -2.60 -2.96
N ILE A 395 7.67 -2.35 -3.34
CA ILE A 395 6.58 -2.16 -2.38
C ILE A 395 6.19 -3.55 -1.89
N MET A 396 6.06 -3.72 -0.58
CA MET A 396 5.75 -5.03 0.00
C MET A 396 4.29 -5.41 -0.21
N GLY A 397 3.37 -4.44 -0.16
CA GLY A 397 1.93 -4.58 -0.37
C GLY A 397 1.43 -3.87 -1.62
N ASN A 398 0.19 -3.35 -1.58
CA ASN A 398 -0.37 -2.57 -2.70
C ASN A 398 0.49 -1.32 -2.96
N SER A 399 0.87 -1.03 -4.21
CA SER A 399 1.67 0.18 -4.48
C SER A 399 0.85 1.45 -4.32
N ILE A 400 -0.37 1.46 -4.85
CA ILE A 400 -1.37 2.51 -4.62
C ILE A 400 -2.71 1.86 -4.26
N THR A 401 -3.32 2.32 -3.16
CA THR A 401 -4.69 1.95 -2.76
C THR A 401 -5.58 3.19 -2.72
N ALA A 402 -6.61 3.26 -3.57
CA ALA A 402 -7.60 4.33 -3.57
C ALA A 402 -8.96 3.82 -3.04
N GLY A 403 -9.54 4.54 -2.09
CA GLY A 403 -10.77 4.19 -1.39
C GLY A 403 -10.57 3.31 -0.15
N GLY A 404 -11.68 2.99 0.52
CA GLY A 404 -11.76 2.07 1.66
C GLY A 404 -12.58 0.82 1.35
N ILE A 405 -12.62 -0.12 2.29
CA ILE A 405 -13.29 -1.43 2.15
C ILE A 405 -14.42 -1.67 3.16
N ARG A 406 -14.70 -0.68 4.04
CA ARG A 406 -15.70 -0.76 5.11
C ARG A 406 -17.03 -0.05 4.74
N PRO A 407 -18.10 -0.19 5.56
CA PRO A 407 -19.41 0.39 5.30
C PRO A 407 -19.42 1.85 4.83
N ASP A 408 -18.66 2.69 5.53
CA ASP A 408 -18.60 4.11 5.23
C ASP A 408 -17.92 4.42 3.89
N ALA A 409 -17.09 3.52 3.35
CA ALA A 409 -16.43 3.71 2.06
C ALA A 409 -17.42 3.58 0.89
N HIS A 410 -18.42 2.71 1.01
CA HIS A 410 -19.41 2.47 -0.04
C HIS A 410 -20.76 3.16 0.20
N HIS A 411 -21.14 3.37 1.46
CA HIS A 411 -22.35 4.07 1.89
C HIS A 411 -22.03 5.10 2.98
N PRO A 412 -21.27 6.16 2.66
CA PRO A 412 -20.87 7.15 3.65
C PRO A 412 -22.10 7.85 4.26
N PRO A 413 -22.17 7.97 5.59
CA PRO A 413 -23.24 8.74 6.25
C PRO A 413 -23.07 10.27 6.05
N ASP A 414 -21.89 10.72 5.63
CA ASP A 414 -21.56 12.12 5.36
C ASP A 414 -20.91 12.24 3.96
N ASN A 415 -21.48 13.09 3.10
CA ASN A 415 -20.97 13.29 1.73
C ASN A 415 -19.51 13.72 1.67
N ARG A 416 -18.96 14.33 2.73
CA ARG A 416 -17.54 14.74 2.81
C ARG A 416 -16.59 13.54 2.86
N MET A 417 -17.10 12.35 3.19
CA MET A 417 -16.32 11.11 3.20
C MET A 417 -16.16 10.51 1.80
N ILE A 418 -16.86 11.03 0.78
CA ILE A 418 -16.79 10.49 -0.57
C ILE A 418 -15.39 10.74 -1.17
N ASN A 419 -14.74 9.67 -1.59
CA ASN A 419 -13.51 9.73 -2.36
C ASN A 419 -13.82 10.01 -3.83
N SER A 420 -13.23 11.05 -4.41
CA SER A 420 -13.51 11.38 -5.81
C SER A 420 -12.39 12.15 -6.52
N ARG A 421 -12.34 12.10 -7.85
CA ARG A 421 -11.36 12.85 -8.65
C ARG A 421 -9.93 12.52 -8.24
N ILE A 422 -9.66 11.22 -8.20
CA ILE A 422 -8.32 10.68 -8.00
C ILE A 422 -7.75 10.39 -9.39
N ASP A 423 -6.54 10.86 -9.65
CA ASP A 423 -5.79 10.61 -10.88
C ASP A 423 -4.50 9.86 -10.55
N ILE A 424 -4.33 8.68 -11.14
CA ILE A 424 -3.13 7.86 -11.03
C ILE A 424 -2.60 7.67 -12.44
N SER A 425 -1.62 8.47 -12.83
CA SER A 425 -1.18 8.52 -14.23
C SER A 425 0.32 8.57 -14.46
N ASN A 426 0.77 8.02 -15.59
CA ASN A 426 2.17 8.06 -16.03
C ASN A 426 3.17 7.44 -15.03
N ASN A 427 2.73 6.54 -14.16
CA ASN A 427 3.61 5.88 -13.20
C ASN A 427 4.19 4.59 -13.78
N ILE A 428 5.38 4.20 -13.32
CA ILE A 428 6.03 2.93 -13.64
C ILE A 428 6.07 2.08 -12.37
N PHE A 429 5.61 0.84 -12.45
CA PHE A 429 5.66 -0.15 -11.39
C PHE A 429 6.55 -1.30 -11.82
N TYR A 430 7.62 -1.55 -11.07
CA TYR A 430 8.55 -2.62 -11.37
C TYR A 430 8.83 -3.47 -10.13
N ASN A 431 8.52 -4.77 -10.20
CA ASN A 431 8.77 -5.72 -9.11
C ASN A 431 8.15 -5.25 -7.79
N VAL A 432 6.82 -5.18 -7.75
CA VAL A 432 6.01 -4.73 -6.60
C VAL A 432 5.20 -5.88 -5.99
N SER A 433 4.52 -5.65 -4.85
CA SER A 433 3.86 -6.68 -4.03
C SER A 433 4.83 -7.80 -3.59
N THR A 434 6.07 -7.42 -3.27
CA THR A 434 7.19 -8.37 -3.13
C THR A 434 7.17 -9.22 -1.86
N LEU A 435 6.40 -8.84 -0.84
CA LEU A 435 6.23 -9.61 0.40
C LEU A 435 4.80 -10.10 0.57
N TYR A 436 3.82 -9.21 0.62
CA TYR A 436 2.40 -9.57 0.70
C TYR A 436 1.89 -9.86 -0.71
N SER A 437 2.22 -11.02 -1.24
CA SER A 437 2.19 -11.26 -2.70
C SER A 437 0.79 -11.32 -3.32
N SER A 438 -0.26 -11.41 -2.50
CA SER A 438 -1.67 -11.32 -2.91
C SER A 438 -2.16 -9.88 -3.14
N THR A 439 -1.32 -8.87 -2.88
CA THR A 439 -1.61 -7.47 -3.20
C THR A 439 -1.30 -7.13 -4.66
N VAL A 440 -1.74 -5.96 -5.12
CA VAL A 440 -1.61 -5.54 -6.53
C VAL A 440 -0.94 -4.18 -6.65
N PRO A 441 -0.32 -3.86 -7.81
CA PRO A 441 0.22 -2.53 -8.08
C PRO A 441 -0.79 -1.41 -7.77
N ILE A 442 -1.99 -1.49 -8.34
CA ILE A 442 -3.03 -0.47 -8.16
C ILE A 442 -4.34 -1.14 -7.75
N PHE A 443 -4.81 -0.81 -6.54
CA PHE A 443 -6.12 -1.21 -6.03
C PHE A 443 -7.01 0.01 -5.86
N VAL A 444 -8.12 0.05 -6.60
CA VAL A 444 -9.15 1.08 -6.48
C VAL A 444 -10.43 0.40 -5.99
N SER A 445 -10.92 0.79 -4.82
CA SER A 445 -12.13 0.22 -4.21
C SER A 445 -13.35 1.10 -4.53
N TYR A 446 -13.97 1.72 -3.53
CA TYR A 446 -15.11 2.62 -3.71
C TYR A 446 -14.63 4.06 -3.91
N VAL A 447 -14.72 4.54 -5.15
CA VAL A 447 -14.40 5.93 -5.56
C VAL A 447 -15.32 6.36 -6.71
N GLN A 448 -15.41 7.66 -6.98
CA GLN A 448 -16.11 8.17 -8.17
C GLN A 448 -15.31 9.21 -8.94
N TYR A 449 -15.61 9.36 -10.24
CA TYR A 449 -14.95 10.36 -11.11
C TYR A 449 -13.42 10.26 -11.09
N SER A 450 -12.87 9.03 -11.03
CA SER A 450 -11.45 8.80 -10.85
C SER A 450 -10.85 8.02 -12.02
N THR A 451 -9.57 8.28 -12.31
CA THR A 451 -8.88 7.78 -13.51
C THR A 451 -7.56 7.13 -13.12
N VAL A 452 -7.32 5.95 -13.68
CA VAL A 452 -6.03 5.26 -13.67
C VAL A 452 -5.60 5.14 -15.12
N SER A 453 -4.60 5.91 -15.55
CA SER A 453 -4.25 5.97 -16.96
C SER A 453 -2.77 6.04 -17.29
N HIS A 454 -2.38 5.46 -18.43
CA HIS A 454 -0.99 5.56 -18.93
C HIS A 454 0.07 5.07 -17.94
N ASN A 455 -0.26 4.10 -17.08
CA ASN A 455 0.72 3.48 -16.19
C ASN A 455 1.39 2.28 -16.87
N ASP A 456 2.65 2.04 -16.55
CA ASP A 456 3.42 0.86 -16.98
C ASP A 456 3.62 -0.08 -15.78
N ILE A 457 3.02 -1.26 -15.84
CA ILE A 457 3.09 -2.28 -14.80
C ILE A 457 3.88 -3.47 -15.31
N ASP A 458 5.03 -3.68 -14.70
CA ASP A 458 5.98 -4.73 -15.01
C ASP A 458 6.29 -5.58 -13.77
N THR A 459 6.08 -6.89 -13.88
CA THR A 459 6.53 -7.87 -12.88
C THR A 459 5.76 -7.72 -11.56
N THR A 460 4.61 -8.40 -11.48
CA THR A 460 3.77 -8.47 -10.27
C THR A 460 3.32 -9.92 -10.02
N PRO A 461 3.25 -10.36 -8.75
CA PRO A 461 2.89 -11.74 -8.41
C PRO A 461 1.43 -12.10 -8.65
N TYR A 462 0.49 -11.13 -8.62
CA TYR A 462 -0.95 -11.37 -8.71
C TYR A 462 -1.58 -10.62 -9.91
N SER A 463 -2.67 -9.89 -9.70
CA SER A 463 -3.34 -9.07 -10.72
C SER A 463 -2.55 -7.78 -11.03
N GLY A 464 -2.88 -7.14 -12.16
CA GLY A 464 -2.32 -5.83 -12.54
C GLY A 464 -3.03 -4.67 -11.84
N ILE A 465 -4.27 -4.39 -12.24
CA ILE A 465 -5.11 -3.33 -11.67
C ILE A 465 -6.44 -3.94 -11.23
N CYS A 466 -6.83 -3.68 -9.99
CA CYS A 466 -8.15 -4.07 -9.44
C CYS A 466 -9.03 -2.84 -9.25
N LEU A 467 -10.27 -2.88 -9.75
CA LEU A 467 -11.27 -1.81 -9.60
C LEU A 467 -12.58 -2.33 -9.01
N GLY A 468 -13.04 -1.71 -7.93
CA GLY A 468 -14.24 -2.10 -7.19
C GLY A 468 -13.95 -3.06 -6.04
N TYR A 469 -14.96 -3.27 -5.20
CA TYR A 469 -14.88 -4.15 -4.03
C TYR A 469 -16.29 -4.57 -3.59
N GLY A 470 -16.40 -5.61 -2.75
CA GLY A 470 -17.65 -5.99 -2.09
C GLY A 470 -18.53 -6.99 -2.84
N TRP A 471 -18.05 -7.57 -3.96
CA TRP A 471 -18.68 -8.72 -4.62
C TRP A 471 -20.19 -8.55 -4.91
N GLY A 472 -20.63 -7.33 -5.20
CA GLY A 472 -22.04 -6.97 -5.37
C GLY A 472 -22.94 -7.16 -4.15
N SER A 473 -22.40 -7.55 -2.98
CA SER A 473 -23.16 -7.67 -1.74
C SER A 473 -23.60 -6.32 -1.19
N ASN A 474 -22.84 -5.29 -1.54
CA ASN A 474 -23.06 -3.91 -1.09
C ASN A 474 -23.83 -3.09 -2.13
N ASP A 475 -24.16 -3.65 -3.29
CA ASP A 475 -24.93 -2.94 -4.31
C ASP A 475 -26.41 -2.82 -3.91
N ALA A 476 -27.12 -1.89 -4.55
CA ALA A 476 -28.56 -1.73 -4.34
C ALA A 476 -29.31 -3.04 -4.68
N GLY A 477 -30.04 -3.58 -3.71
CA GLY A 477 -30.71 -4.88 -3.80
C GLY A 477 -29.83 -6.07 -3.42
N GLY A 478 -28.51 -5.87 -3.25
CA GLY A 478 -27.55 -6.90 -2.87
C GLY A 478 -27.40 -8.03 -3.90
N SER A 479 -26.81 -9.14 -3.48
CA SER A 479 -26.70 -10.40 -4.22
C SER A 479 -27.45 -11.53 -3.51
N SER A 480 -28.13 -12.39 -4.29
CA SER A 480 -28.82 -13.59 -3.81
C SER A 480 -27.88 -14.57 -3.13
N GLU A 481 -26.60 -14.62 -3.52
CA GLU A 481 -25.64 -15.50 -2.85
C GLU A 481 -25.33 -15.04 -1.45
N TYR A 482 -25.30 -13.74 -1.21
CA TYR A 482 -25.13 -13.22 0.15
C TYR A 482 -26.40 -13.31 1.01
N VAL A 483 -27.59 -13.45 0.38
CA VAL A 483 -28.80 -13.88 1.10
C VAL A 483 -28.62 -15.31 1.60
N ASN A 484 -28.24 -16.22 0.71
CA ASN A 484 -28.05 -17.65 1.03
C ASN A 484 -26.96 -17.86 2.10
N ARG A 485 -25.90 -17.06 2.05
CA ARG A 485 -24.80 -17.07 3.02
C ARG A 485 -25.14 -16.38 4.35
N GLY A 486 -26.24 -15.63 4.40
CA GLY A 486 -26.72 -14.96 5.62
C GLY A 486 -25.96 -13.68 5.98
N LEU A 487 -25.29 -13.02 5.03
CA LEU A 487 -24.55 -11.79 5.27
C LEU A 487 -25.44 -10.66 5.78
N TYR A 488 -26.68 -10.55 5.28
CA TYR A 488 -27.58 -9.47 5.68
C TYR A 488 -28.15 -9.58 7.11
N LYS A 489 -27.68 -10.57 7.90
CA LYS A 489 -27.85 -10.58 9.36
C LYS A 489 -26.86 -9.65 10.07
N TYR A 490 -25.79 -9.25 9.38
CA TYR A 490 -24.65 -8.51 9.93
C TYR A 490 -24.41 -7.17 9.25
N GLN A 491 -25.07 -6.92 8.12
CA GLN A 491 -25.13 -5.61 7.45
C GLN A 491 -26.50 -5.41 6.79
N PRO A 492 -26.91 -4.17 6.50
CA PRO A 492 -28.12 -3.92 5.73
C PRO A 492 -28.03 -4.53 4.33
N GLN A 493 -29.17 -5.03 3.83
CA GLN A 493 -29.35 -5.17 2.39
C GLN A 493 -29.72 -3.79 1.84
N TYR A 494 -28.74 -3.09 1.28
CA TYR A 494 -28.90 -1.69 0.89
C TYR A 494 -29.92 -1.54 -0.25
N SER A 495 -30.80 -0.54 -0.14
CA SER A 495 -31.70 -0.13 -1.22
C SER A 495 -31.12 1.01 -2.07
N THR A 496 -30.12 1.71 -1.54
CA THR A 496 -29.37 2.77 -2.21
C THR A 496 -28.15 2.18 -2.92
N PRO A 497 -27.68 2.80 -4.01
CA PRO A 497 -26.44 2.40 -4.66
C PRO A 497 -25.21 2.76 -3.81
N THR A 498 -24.11 2.02 -4.03
CA THR A 498 -22.80 2.46 -3.57
C THR A 498 -22.37 3.75 -4.28
N ILE A 499 -21.31 4.39 -3.80
CA ILE A 499 -20.78 5.61 -4.43
C ILE A 499 -19.99 5.35 -5.71
N SER A 500 -19.69 4.09 -6.07
CA SER A 500 -18.85 3.76 -7.23
C SER A 500 -19.52 4.15 -8.55
N GLN A 501 -18.92 5.06 -9.31
CA GLN A 501 -19.41 5.46 -10.63
C GLN A 501 -18.41 6.34 -11.39
N ASN A 502 -18.54 6.43 -12.71
CA ASN A 502 -17.79 7.37 -13.57
C ASN A 502 -16.26 7.24 -13.43
N ASN A 503 -15.76 6.01 -13.29
CA ASN A 503 -14.32 5.76 -13.19
C ASN A 503 -13.73 5.36 -14.55
N ALA A 504 -12.40 5.39 -14.68
CA ALA A 504 -11.72 4.97 -15.90
C ALA A 504 -10.41 4.22 -15.61
N LEU A 505 -10.22 3.06 -16.23
CA LEU A 505 -8.92 2.41 -16.43
C LEU A 505 -8.55 2.56 -17.90
N ASP A 506 -7.71 3.54 -18.24
CA ASP A 506 -7.48 3.92 -19.64
C ASP A 506 -6.01 3.88 -20.07
N GLY A 507 -5.69 3.17 -21.14
CA GLY A 507 -4.37 3.26 -21.76
C GLY A 507 -3.20 2.72 -20.91
N ASN A 508 -3.44 1.80 -19.97
CA ASN A 508 -2.38 1.22 -19.15
C ASN A 508 -1.67 0.07 -19.88
N LEU A 509 -0.36 -0.04 -19.68
CA LEU A 509 0.48 -1.15 -20.13
C LEU A 509 0.69 -2.11 -18.96
N ILE A 510 0.34 -3.38 -19.13
CA ILE A 510 0.41 -4.40 -18.07
C ILE A 510 1.09 -5.64 -18.62
N HIS A 511 2.22 -6.02 -18.05
CA HIS A 511 2.90 -7.23 -18.47
C HIS A 511 3.61 -7.94 -17.34
N ARG A 512 3.88 -9.24 -17.55
CA ARG A 512 4.60 -10.04 -16.57
C ARG A 512 3.87 -10.06 -15.22
N TYR A 513 2.59 -10.38 -15.25
CA TYR A 513 1.72 -10.46 -14.07
C TYR A 513 1.32 -11.92 -13.76
N GLY A 514 0.92 -12.20 -12.53
CA GLY A 514 0.39 -13.50 -12.12
C GLY A 514 1.44 -14.60 -11.90
N TYR A 515 2.67 -14.25 -11.51
CA TYR A 515 3.75 -15.24 -11.30
C TYR A 515 3.66 -16.04 -10.00
N GLY A 516 2.92 -15.55 -9.01
CA GLY A 516 2.89 -16.12 -7.66
C GLY A 516 1.52 -16.57 -7.19
N HIS A 517 0.49 -16.40 -8.02
CA HIS A 517 -0.91 -16.55 -7.66
C HIS A 517 -1.78 -17.00 -8.86
N THR A 518 -3.00 -17.45 -8.59
CA THR A 518 -4.04 -17.75 -9.60
C THR A 518 -5.31 -16.94 -9.30
N ASP A 519 -6.38 -17.10 -10.10
CA ASP A 519 -7.66 -16.38 -9.90
C ASP A 519 -7.51 -14.86 -10.08
N LEU A 520 -6.97 -14.46 -11.24
CA LEU A 520 -6.43 -13.12 -11.46
C LEU A 520 -6.64 -12.63 -12.89
N GLY A 521 -6.63 -11.31 -13.06
CA GLY A 521 -6.62 -10.66 -14.37
C GLY A 521 -5.62 -9.51 -14.44
N ALA A 522 -5.19 -9.13 -15.65
CA ALA A 522 -4.48 -7.86 -15.82
C ALA A 522 -5.37 -6.70 -15.37
N LEU A 523 -6.64 -6.76 -15.76
CA LEU A 523 -7.69 -5.81 -15.39
C LEU A 523 -8.79 -6.59 -14.66
N TYR A 524 -8.91 -6.42 -13.36
CA TYR A 524 -9.87 -7.12 -12.51
C TYR A 524 -10.94 -6.15 -12.00
N THR A 525 -12.22 -6.54 -12.06
CA THR A 525 -13.31 -5.70 -11.54
C THR A 525 -14.21 -6.43 -10.54
N LEU A 526 -14.84 -5.66 -9.65
CA LEU A 526 -15.88 -6.11 -8.72
C LEU A 526 -17.02 -5.10 -8.61
N SER A 527 -18.22 -5.60 -8.30
CA SER A 527 -19.42 -4.80 -7.97
C SER A 527 -19.87 -3.82 -9.05
N LYS A 528 -21.03 -3.20 -8.84
CA LYS A 528 -21.60 -2.25 -9.79
C LYS A 528 -20.84 -0.92 -9.78
N SER A 529 -20.48 -0.43 -10.97
CA SER A 529 -19.88 0.89 -11.17
C SER A 529 -20.37 1.50 -12.49
N PRO A 530 -21.54 2.15 -12.53
CA PRO A 530 -22.11 2.69 -13.76
C PRO A 530 -21.19 3.74 -14.39
N SER A 531 -21.29 3.86 -15.72
CA SER A 531 -20.52 4.81 -16.54
C SER A 531 -19.00 4.69 -16.33
N THR A 532 -18.53 3.47 -16.00
CA THR A 532 -17.11 3.21 -15.77
C THR A 532 -16.49 2.54 -16.98
N TYR A 533 -15.35 3.06 -17.41
CA TYR A 533 -14.67 2.64 -18.63
C TYR A 533 -13.41 1.83 -18.29
N VAL A 534 -13.22 0.71 -18.98
CA VAL A 534 -11.98 -0.05 -18.99
C VAL A 534 -11.53 -0.09 -20.44
N SER A 535 -10.69 0.86 -20.83
CA SER A 535 -10.45 1.18 -22.24
C SER A 535 -8.98 1.26 -22.65
N ASN A 536 -8.71 0.88 -23.90
CA ASN A 536 -7.41 1.10 -24.55
C ASN A 536 -6.19 0.53 -23.82
N ASN A 537 -6.37 -0.40 -22.88
CA ASN A 537 -5.28 -0.99 -22.14
C ASN A 537 -4.59 -2.06 -22.98
N TYR A 538 -3.28 -2.25 -22.78
CA TYR A 538 -2.52 -3.32 -23.41
C TYR A 538 -1.95 -4.27 -22.35
N ALA A 539 -2.41 -5.52 -22.35
CA ALA A 539 -1.93 -6.56 -21.44
C ALA A 539 -1.24 -7.71 -22.20
N PHE A 540 -0.06 -8.15 -21.76
CA PHE A 540 0.66 -9.28 -22.39
C PHE A 540 1.59 -10.02 -21.42
N ASP A 541 2.22 -11.11 -21.89
CA ASP A 541 3.23 -11.89 -21.14
C ASP A 541 2.76 -12.37 -19.75
N SER A 542 1.64 -13.08 -19.72
CA SER A 542 1.09 -13.73 -18.53
C SER A 542 0.25 -14.94 -18.92
N SER A 543 0.11 -15.90 -18.00
CA SER A 543 -0.87 -16.99 -18.08
C SER A 543 -2.21 -16.66 -17.42
N GLY A 544 -2.33 -15.50 -16.78
CA GLY A 544 -3.57 -15.01 -16.19
C GLY A 544 -4.58 -14.48 -17.21
N TYR A 545 -5.74 -14.07 -16.73
CA TYR A 545 -6.77 -13.51 -17.59
C TYR A 545 -6.38 -12.12 -18.09
N GLY A 546 -6.87 -11.73 -19.28
CA GLY A 546 -6.74 -10.36 -19.76
C GLY A 546 -7.60 -9.42 -18.92
N THR A 547 -8.92 -9.50 -19.12
CA THR A 547 -9.93 -8.93 -18.22
C THR A 547 -10.55 -10.01 -17.35
N TYR A 548 -10.82 -9.70 -16.10
CA TYR A 548 -11.62 -10.55 -15.22
C TYR A 548 -12.70 -9.74 -14.52
N THR A 549 -13.93 -9.86 -15.00
CA THR A 549 -15.09 -9.26 -14.33
C THR A 549 -15.65 -10.25 -13.31
N ASP A 550 -15.27 -10.07 -12.05
CA ASP A 550 -15.64 -10.94 -10.92
C ASP A 550 -16.98 -10.50 -10.29
N GLU A 551 -17.41 -11.17 -9.22
CA GLU A 551 -18.75 -11.11 -8.63
C GLU A 551 -19.31 -9.67 -8.51
N GLY A 552 -20.52 -9.50 -9.01
CA GLY A 552 -21.22 -8.22 -8.97
C GLY A 552 -20.76 -7.21 -10.02
N SER A 553 -19.73 -7.50 -10.82
CA SER A 553 -19.25 -6.56 -11.84
C SER A 553 -20.36 -6.17 -12.79
N ASN A 554 -20.80 -4.91 -12.72
CA ASN A 554 -22.01 -4.49 -13.43
C ASN A 554 -21.92 -3.06 -13.98
N SER A 555 -22.43 -2.89 -15.20
CA SER A 555 -22.50 -1.61 -15.92
C SER A 555 -21.14 -1.02 -16.32
N TYR A 556 -20.12 -1.88 -16.49
CA TYR A 556 -18.82 -1.49 -17.05
C TYR A 556 -18.87 -1.41 -18.59
N ILE A 557 -18.12 -0.48 -19.16
CA ILE A 557 -17.88 -0.36 -20.59
C ILE A 557 -16.43 -0.75 -20.85
N ILE A 558 -16.23 -1.93 -21.44
CA ILE A 558 -14.91 -2.54 -21.67
C ILE A 558 -14.62 -2.46 -23.17
N SER A 559 -13.72 -1.57 -23.58
CA SER A 559 -13.57 -1.26 -25.00
C SER A 559 -12.16 -0.95 -25.48
N GLY A 560 -11.82 -1.32 -26.71
CA GLY A 560 -10.54 -0.95 -27.33
C GLY A 560 -9.29 -1.59 -26.69
N ASN A 561 -9.45 -2.54 -25.77
CA ASN A 561 -8.31 -3.17 -25.10
C ASN A 561 -7.60 -4.17 -26.03
N VAL A 562 -6.29 -4.30 -25.87
CA VAL A 562 -5.46 -5.32 -26.53
C VAL A 562 -4.99 -6.31 -25.46
N LEU A 563 -5.46 -7.55 -25.52
CA LEU A 563 -5.30 -8.55 -24.46
C LEU A 563 -4.58 -9.78 -25.03
N MET A 564 -3.26 -9.77 -24.90
CA MET A 564 -2.32 -10.74 -25.47
C MET A 564 -1.73 -11.66 -24.38
N SER A 565 -2.47 -11.91 -23.30
CA SER A 565 -2.12 -12.96 -22.36
C SER A 565 -2.30 -14.34 -22.99
N SER A 566 -1.62 -15.34 -22.47
CA SER A 566 -1.77 -16.75 -22.86
C SER A 566 -2.94 -17.45 -22.14
N GLY A 567 -3.52 -16.80 -21.13
CA GLY A 567 -4.75 -17.23 -20.47
C GLY A 567 -6.02 -16.81 -21.22
N ILE A 568 -7.18 -16.98 -20.59
CA ILE A 568 -8.46 -16.52 -21.15
C ILE A 568 -8.45 -15.00 -21.26
N TRP A 569 -8.68 -14.46 -22.45
CA TRP A 569 -8.64 -13.01 -22.67
C TRP A 569 -9.66 -12.26 -21.82
N SER A 570 -10.86 -12.84 -21.60
CA SER A 570 -11.89 -12.31 -20.71
C SER A 570 -12.57 -13.41 -19.92
N ALA A 571 -12.32 -13.44 -18.61
CA ALA A 571 -13.03 -14.28 -17.66
C ALA A 571 -14.20 -13.52 -17.03
N VAL A 572 -15.28 -14.23 -16.73
CA VAL A 572 -16.50 -13.67 -16.13
C VAL A 572 -16.96 -14.59 -15.00
N ASN A 573 -17.11 -14.05 -13.79
CA ASN A 573 -17.82 -14.75 -12.72
C ASN A 573 -19.32 -14.52 -12.89
N GLY A 574 -20.13 -15.58 -12.96
CA GLY A 574 -21.57 -15.49 -13.20
C GLY A 574 -22.42 -14.95 -12.04
N ALA A 575 -21.86 -14.79 -10.83
CA ALA A 575 -22.60 -14.35 -9.67
C ALA A 575 -22.84 -12.83 -9.68
N ASN A 576 -24.10 -12.41 -9.83
CA ASN A 576 -24.56 -11.00 -9.86
C ASN A 576 -23.85 -10.06 -10.87
N THR A 577 -23.06 -10.62 -11.78
CA THR A 577 -22.35 -9.92 -12.84
C THR A 577 -23.27 -9.72 -14.04
N GLY A 578 -23.32 -8.52 -14.61
CA GLY A 578 -24.22 -8.27 -15.74
C GLY A 578 -24.15 -6.87 -16.31
N ASN A 579 -24.84 -6.63 -17.44
CA ASN A 579 -24.89 -5.32 -18.13
C ASN A 579 -23.52 -4.71 -18.48
N ASN A 580 -22.47 -5.53 -18.58
CA ASN A 580 -21.16 -5.07 -19.04
C ASN A 580 -21.18 -5.05 -20.58
N THR A 581 -20.70 -3.96 -21.16
CA THR A 581 -20.64 -3.77 -22.61
C THR A 581 -19.21 -4.03 -23.09
N TYR A 582 -19.03 -4.95 -24.02
CA TYR A 582 -17.73 -5.24 -24.64
C TYR A 582 -17.74 -4.77 -26.10
N THR A 583 -16.85 -3.85 -26.47
CA THR A 583 -16.76 -3.33 -27.84
C THR A 583 -15.31 -3.19 -28.31
N ASN A 584 -14.99 -3.69 -29.50
CA ASN A 584 -13.67 -3.50 -30.13
C ASN A 584 -12.47 -3.91 -29.24
N ASN A 585 -12.60 -4.99 -28.45
CA ASN A 585 -11.45 -5.57 -27.75
C ASN A 585 -10.75 -6.58 -28.65
N TYR A 586 -9.43 -6.49 -28.73
CA TYR A 586 -8.58 -7.36 -29.53
C TYR A 586 -7.84 -8.30 -28.60
N TYR A 587 -7.77 -9.57 -28.97
CA TYR A 587 -7.10 -10.57 -28.15
C TYR A 587 -6.36 -11.57 -29.02
N ARG A 588 -5.36 -12.22 -28.42
CA ARG A 588 -4.74 -13.38 -29.04
C ARG A 588 -5.72 -14.55 -28.93
N ASN A 589 -6.22 -15.04 -30.06
CA ASN A 589 -6.99 -16.29 -30.07
C ASN A 589 -6.03 -17.44 -29.73
N GLY A 590 -6.03 -17.89 -28.48
CA GLY A 590 -5.32 -19.08 -28.03
C GLY A 590 -6.14 -20.31 -28.39
N ALA A 591 -5.53 -21.21 -29.16
CA ALA A 591 -6.04 -22.55 -29.49
C ALA A 591 -6.11 -23.46 -28.25
#